data_AF-Q7N9W9-F1
#
_entry.id   AF-Q7N9W9-F1
#
_cell.length_a   1.000
_cell.length_b   1.000
_cell.length_c   1.000
_cell.angle_alpha   90.00
_cell.angle_beta   90.00
_cell.angle_gamma   90.00
#
_symmetry.space_group_name_H-M   'P 1'
#
loop_
_entity.id
_entity.type
_entity.pdbx_description
1 polymer ?
#
loop_
_entity_poly.entity_id
_entity_poly.type
_entity_poly.pdbx_seq_one_letter_code
_entity_poly.pdbx_strand_id
1 'polypeptide(L)'
;MAFPRLENKGFLVSSGEKRNKSYTLPGMSLPSPEELFSAGTINNINNKLDLPHKESSLPHSYSGIQIHRDELGRLAPSSFSLPFIDDLKYITSDLREKLREIAKPAYENRRLDLEQMQSIIMKLCQSHYIRIDVLGILLNRSAKNLRQRHIKPLLNKQNLMMAFPQTPNHPNQGYTVKDVLQKD
;
A
#
# COMPACT_ATOMS: atom_id res chain seq x y z
N MET A 1 -18.77 -29.15 -10.60
CA MET A 1 -18.33 -30.01 -9.46
C MET A 1 -17.00 -30.67 -9.82
N ALA A 2 -15.86 -30.15 -9.35
CA ALA A 2 -14.52 -30.55 -9.82
C ALA A 2 -13.76 -31.48 -8.84
N PHE A 3 -13.89 -31.26 -7.53
CA PHE A 3 -13.11 -31.96 -6.49
C PHE A 3 -13.23 -33.49 -6.47
N PRO A 4 -14.41 -34.13 -6.66
CA PRO A 4 -14.51 -35.60 -6.68
C PRO A 4 -13.74 -36.24 -7.85
N ARG A 5 -13.51 -35.50 -8.93
CA ARG A 5 -12.77 -36.00 -10.11
C ARG A 5 -11.26 -35.97 -9.89
N LEU A 6 -10.75 -35.14 -8.97
CA LEU A 6 -9.33 -35.10 -8.60
C LEU A 6 -8.97 -36.18 -7.57
N GLU A 7 -9.91 -36.52 -6.68
CA GLU A 7 -9.79 -37.65 -5.74
C GLU A 7 -9.68 -38.99 -6.50
N ASN A 8 -10.61 -39.26 -7.42
CA ASN A 8 -10.57 -40.48 -8.24
C ASN A 8 -9.33 -40.62 -9.15
N LYS A 9 -8.64 -39.51 -9.41
CA LYS A 9 -7.41 -39.49 -10.21
C LYS A 9 -6.13 -39.52 -9.36
N GLY A 10 -6.25 -39.66 -8.04
CA GLY A 10 -5.11 -39.77 -7.12
C GLY A 10 -4.35 -38.46 -6.88
N PHE A 11 -4.88 -37.31 -7.31
CA PHE A 11 -4.23 -36.01 -7.11
C PHE A 11 -4.51 -35.41 -5.73
N LEU A 12 -5.58 -35.84 -5.07
CA LEU A 12 -5.97 -35.36 -3.75
C LEU A 12 -6.44 -36.53 -2.90
N VAL A 13 -6.08 -36.50 -1.61
CA VAL A 13 -6.56 -37.41 -0.58
C VAL A 13 -7.63 -36.69 0.22
N SER A 14 -8.82 -37.29 0.36
CA SER A 14 -9.87 -36.74 1.21
C SER A 14 -9.64 -37.15 2.67
N SER A 15 -9.82 -36.20 3.60
CA SER A 15 -9.76 -36.42 5.03
C SER A 15 -10.99 -35.79 5.70
N GLY A 16 -11.70 -36.56 6.53
CA GLY A 16 -12.89 -36.14 7.28
C GLY A 16 -14.21 -36.76 6.83
N GLU A 17 -15.21 -36.77 7.72
CA GLU A 17 -16.54 -37.34 7.47
C GLU A 17 -17.63 -36.26 7.33
N LYS A 18 -18.59 -36.53 6.43
CA LYS A 18 -19.78 -35.70 6.14
C LYS A 18 -19.44 -34.23 5.80
N ARG A 19 -19.74 -33.28 6.69
CA ARG A 19 -19.66 -31.83 6.41
C ARG A 19 -18.24 -31.24 6.56
N ASN A 20 -17.30 -32.01 7.09
CA ASN A 20 -15.92 -31.55 7.37
C ASN A 20 -14.90 -32.22 6.43
N LYS A 21 -15.24 -32.41 5.15
CA LYS A 21 -14.30 -32.96 4.17
C LYS A 21 -13.24 -31.92 3.80
N SER A 22 -11.98 -32.28 4.02
CA SER A 22 -10.80 -31.54 3.59
C SER A 22 -10.06 -32.37 2.53
N TYR A 23 -9.48 -31.70 1.53
CA TYR A 23 -8.77 -32.34 0.43
C TYR A 23 -7.31 -31.88 0.44
N THR A 24 -6.37 -32.83 0.54
CA THR A 24 -4.94 -32.55 0.69
C THR A 24 -4.14 -33.23 -0.42
N LEU A 25 -3.02 -32.65 -0.81
CA LEU A 25 -2.10 -33.25 -1.77
C LEU A 25 -1.42 -34.50 -1.16
N PRO A 26 -1.30 -35.61 -1.91
CA PRO A 26 -0.63 -36.81 -1.43
C PRO A 26 0.85 -36.55 -1.14
N GLY A 27 1.30 -36.90 0.07
CA GLY A 27 2.69 -36.73 0.53
C GLY A 27 2.93 -35.57 1.50
N MET A 28 1.94 -34.72 1.77
CA MET A 28 1.98 -33.75 2.87
C MET A 28 1.19 -34.27 4.07
N SER A 29 1.88 -34.76 5.09
CA SER A 29 1.29 -34.95 6.42
C SER A 29 1.12 -33.57 7.08
N LEU A 30 -0.13 -33.16 7.33
CA LEU A 30 -0.40 -31.97 8.12
C LEU A 30 -0.04 -32.25 9.59
N PRO A 31 0.77 -31.41 10.24
CA PRO A 31 0.87 -31.43 11.70
C PRO A 31 -0.51 -31.13 12.29
N SER A 32 -0.83 -31.77 13.42
CA SER A 32 -2.11 -31.57 14.12
C SER A 32 -2.30 -30.07 14.41
N PRO A 33 -3.52 -29.53 14.34
CA PRO A 33 -3.78 -28.14 14.70
C PRO A 33 -3.18 -27.76 16.07
N GLU A 34 -3.11 -28.70 17.02
CA GLU A 34 -2.51 -28.46 18.33
C GLU A 34 -0.98 -28.28 18.30
N GLU A 35 -0.25 -28.88 17.37
CA GLU A 35 1.21 -28.69 17.22
C GLU A 35 1.54 -27.34 16.56
N LEU A 36 0.67 -26.87 15.66
CA LEU A 36 0.88 -25.64 14.91
C LEU A 36 0.71 -24.39 15.79
N PHE A 37 -0.13 -24.46 16.82
CA PHE A 37 -0.34 -23.38 17.80
C PHE A 37 0.53 -23.50 19.06
N SER A 38 1.15 -24.67 19.32
CA SER A 38 2.02 -24.88 20.49
C SER A 38 3.50 -24.58 20.21
N ALA A 39 3.91 -24.43 18.94
CA ALA A 39 5.25 -24.04 18.54
C ALA A 39 5.50 -22.52 18.73
N GLY A 40 5.15 -22.00 19.90
CA GLY A 40 5.60 -20.71 20.45
C GLY A 40 6.92 -20.83 21.22
N THR A 41 7.68 -21.91 21.05
CA THR A 41 9.02 -22.05 21.64
C THR A 41 10.06 -21.78 20.57
N ILE A 42 10.64 -20.60 20.70
CA ILE A 42 11.80 -20.07 20.00
C ILE A 42 12.97 -21.04 20.18
N ASN A 43 13.44 -21.66 19.09
CA ASN A 43 14.77 -22.26 19.06
C ASN A 43 15.73 -21.35 18.27
N ASN A 44 16.51 -20.68 19.10
CA ASN A 44 17.58 -19.74 18.88
C ASN A 44 18.72 -20.31 18.01
N ILE A 45 19.12 -19.60 16.95
CA ILE A 45 20.50 -19.62 16.44
C ILE A 45 20.92 -18.17 16.12
N ASN A 46 21.33 -17.47 17.18
CA ASN A 46 22.45 -16.52 17.26
C ASN A 46 22.65 -15.50 16.13
N ASN A 47 22.20 -14.26 16.37
CA ASN A 47 23.13 -13.13 16.52
C ASN A 47 22.44 -11.92 17.16
N LYS A 48 22.66 -11.80 18.47
CA LYS A 48 22.79 -10.59 19.31
C LYS A 48 22.50 -9.23 18.61
N LEU A 49 21.41 -8.57 18.99
CA LEU A 49 21.48 -7.26 19.64
C LEU A 49 20.13 -6.90 20.30
N ASP A 50 20.17 -6.67 21.61
CA ASP A 50 19.10 -6.07 22.39
C ASP A 50 18.54 -4.80 21.75
N LEU A 51 17.22 -4.62 21.79
CA LEU A 51 16.60 -3.29 21.82
C LEU A 51 15.40 -3.29 22.79
N PRO A 52 15.42 -2.42 23.82
CA PRO A 52 14.29 -2.17 24.70
C PRO A 52 13.34 -1.11 24.09
N HIS A 53 12.12 -1.07 24.63
CA HIS A 53 11.10 -0.02 24.53
C HIS A 53 10.01 -0.11 23.45
N LYS A 54 8.79 -0.40 23.94
CA LYS A 54 7.65 0.54 23.98
C LYS A 54 7.62 1.57 22.84
N GLU A 55 6.76 1.36 21.84
CA GLU A 55 5.66 2.30 21.60
C GLU A 55 4.64 1.81 20.56
N SER A 56 3.40 2.19 20.86
CA SER A 56 2.21 2.17 20.04
C SER A 56 2.44 2.80 18.66
N SER A 57 2.28 2.05 17.57
CA SER A 57 1.55 2.48 16.35
C SER A 57 1.75 1.52 15.16
N LEU A 58 0.62 1.08 14.59
CA LEU A 58 0.28 0.98 13.15
C LEU A 58 -0.65 -0.23 12.88
N PRO A 59 -1.78 -0.02 12.17
CA PRO A 59 -2.73 -1.09 11.87
C PRO A 59 -2.23 -1.95 10.69
N HIS A 60 -2.08 -3.25 10.96
CA HIS A 60 -1.94 -4.37 10.01
C HIS A 60 -1.14 -4.12 8.72
N SER A 61 0.17 -4.40 8.80
CA SER A 61 1.02 -4.61 7.64
C SER A 61 0.63 -5.89 6.90
N TYR A 62 0.42 -5.75 5.59
CA TYR A 62 0.74 -6.76 4.59
C TYR A 62 2.06 -7.45 4.97
N SER A 63 1.96 -8.72 5.34
CA SER A 63 3.08 -9.50 5.86
C SER A 63 4.18 -9.60 4.80
N GLY A 64 5.37 -9.04 5.06
CA GLY A 64 6.62 -9.44 4.40
C GLY A 64 7.33 -8.42 3.49
N ILE A 65 6.80 -7.22 3.22
CA ILE A 65 7.59 -6.22 2.46
C ILE A 65 8.49 -5.50 3.46
N GLN A 66 9.82 -5.65 3.35
CA GLN A 66 10.77 -4.80 4.09
C GLN A 66 10.50 -3.34 3.70
N ILE A 67 9.82 -2.59 4.57
CA ILE A 67 9.49 -1.20 4.31
C ILE A 67 10.74 -0.37 4.61
N HIS A 68 11.65 -0.28 3.65
CA HIS A 68 12.79 0.62 3.75
C HIS A 68 12.35 2.06 3.48
N ARG A 69 12.87 3.00 4.27
CA ARG A 69 12.66 4.43 4.06
C ARG A 69 13.90 5.05 3.43
N ASP A 70 13.71 5.89 2.43
CA ASP A 70 14.80 6.68 1.85
C ASP A 70 15.34 7.70 2.87
N GLU A 71 16.49 8.30 2.56
CA GLU A 71 17.07 9.46 3.26
C GLU A 71 16.08 10.65 3.38
N LEU A 72 15.11 10.73 2.47
CA LEU A 72 14.05 11.74 2.46
C LEU A 72 12.80 11.34 3.27
N GLY A 73 12.81 10.18 3.93
CA GLY A 73 11.72 9.68 4.77
C GLY A 73 10.53 9.11 4.01
N ARG A 74 10.67 8.88 2.71
CA ARG A 74 9.64 8.28 1.84
C ARG A 74 9.72 6.76 1.93
N LEU A 75 8.59 6.08 1.86
CA LEU A 75 8.55 4.61 1.81
C LEU A 75 9.00 4.15 0.41
N ALA A 76 10.07 3.37 0.30
CA ALA A 76 10.53 2.82 -0.97
C ALA A 76 10.38 1.29 -0.95
N PRO A 77 9.16 0.76 -1.17
CA PRO A 77 8.97 -0.68 -1.28
C PRO A 77 9.61 -1.20 -2.58
N SER A 78 10.37 -2.29 -2.51
CA SER A 78 11.03 -2.91 -3.67
C SER A 78 10.08 -3.31 -4.80
N SER A 79 8.78 -3.42 -4.51
CA SER A 79 7.72 -3.74 -5.47
C SER A 79 7.27 -2.56 -6.33
N PHE A 80 7.70 -1.33 -6.03
CA PHE A 80 7.33 -0.12 -6.77
C PHE A 80 8.57 0.59 -7.31
N SER A 81 8.42 1.19 -8.50
CA SER A 81 9.48 1.99 -9.14
C SER A 81 9.64 3.37 -8.49
N LEU A 82 8.59 3.89 -7.85
CA LEU A 82 8.57 5.22 -7.24
C LEU A 82 8.34 5.13 -5.72
N PRO A 83 8.92 6.06 -4.95
CA PRO A 83 8.73 6.13 -3.52
C PRO A 83 7.33 6.64 -3.16
N PHE A 84 6.89 6.30 -1.95
CA PHE A 84 5.58 6.58 -1.39
C PHE A 84 5.66 7.58 -0.25
N ILE A 85 4.81 8.60 -0.32
CA ILE A 85 4.57 9.55 0.74
C ILE A 85 3.33 9.11 1.51
N ASP A 86 3.60 8.45 2.62
CA ASP A 86 2.61 7.95 3.57
C ASP A 86 2.21 9.06 4.55
N ASP A 87 3.16 9.63 5.28
CA ASP A 87 2.93 10.64 6.31
C ASP A 87 3.95 11.78 6.24
N LEU A 88 3.48 13.01 6.40
CA LEU A 88 4.32 14.22 6.44
C LEU A 88 5.25 14.28 7.67
N LYS A 89 5.03 13.44 8.68
CA LYS A 89 5.81 13.41 9.93
C LYS A 89 7.19 12.81 9.75
N TYR A 90 7.32 11.86 8.81
CA TYR A 90 8.57 11.13 8.59
C TYR A 90 9.42 11.73 7.49
N ILE A 91 8.89 12.71 6.76
CA ILE A 91 9.56 13.38 5.65
C ILE A 91 10.53 14.45 6.19
N THR A 92 11.68 14.58 5.55
CA THR A 92 12.66 15.64 5.82
C THR A 92 12.06 17.03 5.64
N SER A 93 12.46 17.98 6.49
CA SER A 93 11.97 19.36 6.47
C SER A 93 12.04 20.00 5.08
N ASP A 94 13.13 19.80 4.33
CA ASP A 94 13.33 20.34 2.98
C ASP A 94 12.29 19.85 1.97
N LEU A 95 12.02 18.54 1.94
CA LEU A 95 11.02 17.98 1.02
C LEU A 95 9.62 18.43 1.43
N ARG A 96 9.34 18.49 2.74
CA ARG A 96 8.07 18.97 3.26
C ARG A 96 7.81 20.43 2.88
N GLU A 97 8.84 21.27 2.95
CA GLU A 97 8.76 22.68 2.55
C GLU A 97 8.53 22.83 1.04
N LYS A 98 9.26 22.07 0.21
CA LYS A 98 9.03 22.03 -1.24
C LYS A 98 7.58 21.65 -1.60
N LEU A 99 7.04 20.62 -0.96
CA LEU A 99 5.64 20.20 -1.16
C LEU A 99 4.66 21.29 -0.71
N ARG A 100 4.95 21.96 0.41
CA ARG A 100 4.12 23.08 0.89
C ARG A 100 4.16 24.28 -0.05
N GLU A 101 5.32 24.64 -0.58
CA GLU A 101 5.44 25.74 -1.55
C GLU A 101 4.62 25.47 -2.82
N ILE A 102 4.65 24.24 -3.34
CA ILE A 102 3.82 23.85 -4.49
C ILE A 102 2.32 23.89 -4.13
N ALA A 103 1.96 23.47 -2.90
CA ALA A 103 0.58 23.43 -2.44
C ALA A 103 0.02 24.78 -1.96
N LYS A 104 0.89 25.75 -1.65
CA LYS A 104 0.56 27.09 -1.13
C LYS A 104 -0.58 27.79 -1.87
N PRO A 105 -0.59 27.89 -3.21
CA PRO A 105 -1.69 28.52 -3.93
C PRO A 105 -3.04 27.84 -3.68
N ALA A 106 -3.08 26.51 -3.54
CA ALA A 106 -4.32 25.77 -3.24
C ALA A 106 -4.71 25.85 -1.75
N TYR A 107 -3.72 25.95 -0.87
CA TYR A 107 -3.89 26.05 0.57
C TYR A 107 -4.51 27.41 0.96
N GLU A 108 -3.95 28.51 0.46
CA GLU A 108 -4.38 29.87 0.79
C GLU A 108 -5.68 30.26 0.09
N ASN A 109 -5.84 29.88 -1.19
CA ASN A 109 -7.03 30.24 -1.96
C ASN A 109 -8.12 29.18 -1.81
N ARG A 110 -9.20 29.53 -1.12
CA ARG A 110 -10.38 28.66 -0.99
C ARG A 110 -11.10 28.41 -2.32
N ARG A 111 -11.11 29.41 -3.20
CA ARG A 111 -11.72 29.36 -4.54
C ARG A 111 -10.63 29.28 -5.60
N LEU A 112 -10.17 28.06 -5.86
CA LEU A 112 -9.31 27.76 -7.00
C LEU A 112 -10.15 27.20 -8.14
N ASP A 113 -9.77 27.53 -9.37
CA ASP A 113 -10.35 26.89 -10.53
C ASP A 113 -10.03 25.37 -10.54
N LEU A 114 -10.92 24.59 -11.17
CA LEU A 114 -10.81 23.15 -11.23
C LEU A 114 -9.49 22.71 -11.88
N GLU A 115 -9.09 23.36 -12.98
CA GLU A 115 -7.90 23.01 -13.74
C GLU A 115 -6.62 23.39 -12.99
N GLN A 116 -6.62 24.55 -12.34
CA GLN A 116 -5.49 24.99 -11.51
C GLN A 116 -5.24 24.01 -10.36
N MET A 117 -6.30 23.56 -9.68
CA MET A 117 -6.18 22.55 -8.61
C MET A 117 -5.64 21.22 -9.15
N GLN A 118 -6.13 20.78 -10.31
CA GLN A 118 -5.65 19.56 -10.96
C GLN A 118 -4.17 19.66 -11.34
N SER A 119 -3.72 20.81 -11.85
CA SER A 119 -2.32 21.08 -12.17
C SER A 119 -1.41 21.00 -10.94
N ILE A 120 -1.83 21.59 -9.82
CA ILE A 120 -1.08 21.50 -8.54
C ILE A 120 -0.99 20.05 -8.07
N ILE A 121 -2.10 19.28 -8.13
CA ILE A 121 -2.10 17.86 -7.76
C ILE A 121 -1.11 17.06 -8.62
N MET A 122 -1.07 17.32 -9.94
CA MET A 122 -0.11 16.66 -10.83
C MET A 122 1.34 17.01 -10.45
N LYS A 123 1.63 18.30 -10.21
CA LYS A 123 2.98 18.73 -9.78
C LYS A 123 3.41 18.09 -8.46
N LEU A 124 2.49 17.94 -7.51
CA LEU A 124 2.77 17.25 -6.25
C LEU A 124 3.04 15.77 -6.49
N CYS A 125 2.19 15.08 -7.25
CA CYS A 125 2.31 13.64 -7.52
C CYS A 125 3.39 13.29 -8.56
N GLN A 126 4.31 14.22 -8.88
CA GLN A 126 5.38 13.98 -9.84
C GLN A 126 6.56 13.27 -9.16
N SER A 127 7.02 12.16 -9.75
CA SER A 127 8.16 11.36 -9.25
C SER A 127 7.95 10.67 -7.90
N HIS A 128 6.73 10.62 -7.37
CA HIS A 128 6.40 9.88 -6.14
C HIS A 128 4.90 9.64 -6.01
N TYR A 129 4.54 8.56 -5.31
CA TYR A 129 3.16 8.28 -4.93
C TYR A 129 2.78 9.06 -3.69
N ILE A 130 1.62 9.73 -3.69
CA ILE A 130 1.09 10.40 -2.49
C ILE A 130 -0.26 9.78 -2.12
N ARG A 131 -0.46 9.47 -0.84
CA ARG A 131 -1.77 9.06 -0.33
C ARG A 131 -2.79 10.20 -0.39
N ILE A 132 -4.07 9.85 -0.57
CA ILE A 132 -5.13 10.85 -0.64
C ILE A 132 -5.25 11.71 0.62
N ASP A 133 -4.98 11.12 1.79
CA ASP A 133 -5.07 11.82 3.07
C ASP A 133 -3.97 12.87 3.20
N VAL A 134 -2.76 12.56 2.72
CA VAL A 134 -1.64 13.51 2.66
C VAL A 134 -1.94 14.66 1.71
N LEU A 135 -2.47 14.37 0.53
CA LEU A 135 -2.93 15.42 -0.40
C LEU A 135 -4.00 16.31 0.25
N GLY A 136 -4.91 15.72 1.03
CA GLY A 136 -5.91 16.45 1.80
C GLY A 136 -5.29 17.44 2.79
N ILE A 137 -4.25 16.99 3.52
CA ILE A 137 -3.53 17.83 4.48
C ILE A 137 -2.76 18.94 3.76
N LEU A 138 -2.03 18.62 2.69
CA LEU A 138 -1.22 19.58 1.93
C LEU A 138 -2.08 20.67 1.27
N LEU A 139 -3.22 20.30 0.71
CA LEU A 139 -4.12 21.21 -0.01
C LEU A 139 -5.20 21.84 0.90
N ASN A 140 -5.25 21.44 2.17
CA ASN A 140 -6.30 21.80 3.12
C ASN A 140 -7.72 21.51 2.59
N ARG A 141 -7.94 20.28 2.11
CA ARG A 141 -9.21 19.80 1.55
C ARG A 141 -9.54 18.39 2.03
N SER A 142 -10.82 18.03 2.00
CA SER A 142 -11.24 16.66 2.32
C SER A 142 -10.81 15.67 1.24
N ALA A 143 -10.20 14.56 1.65
CA ALA A 143 -9.82 13.43 0.79
C ALA A 143 -10.99 12.95 -0.10
N LYS A 144 -12.21 12.90 0.43
CA LYS A 144 -13.42 12.52 -0.32
C LYS A 144 -13.70 13.47 -1.48
N ASN A 145 -13.57 14.78 -1.23
CA ASN A 145 -13.77 15.80 -2.26
C ASN A 145 -12.68 15.73 -3.33
N LEU A 146 -11.41 15.61 -2.92
CA LEU A 146 -10.29 15.46 -3.84
C LEU A 146 -10.47 14.24 -4.75
N ARG A 147 -10.87 13.09 -4.18
CA ARG A 147 -11.10 11.85 -4.93
C ARG A 147 -12.18 12.01 -6.00
N GLN A 148 -13.32 12.59 -5.63
CA GLN A 148 -14.48 12.71 -6.53
C GLN A 148 -14.32 13.80 -7.58
N ARG A 149 -13.84 14.99 -7.18
CA ARG A 149 -13.86 16.20 -8.04
C ARG A 149 -12.60 16.38 -8.88
N HIS A 150 -11.44 15.92 -8.40
CA HIS A 150 -10.15 16.20 -9.06
C HIS A 150 -9.44 14.92 -9.53
N ILE A 151 -9.26 13.94 -8.63
CA ILE A 151 -8.53 12.71 -8.95
C ILE A 151 -9.28 11.85 -9.99
N LYS A 152 -10.59 11.60 -9.82
CA LYS A 152 -11.36 10.77 -10.76
C LYS A 152 -11.31 11.31 -12.21
N PRO A 153 -11.52 12.62 -12.47
CA PRO A 153 -11.29 13.18 -13.81
C PRO A 153 -9.86 12.98 -14.33
N LEU A 154 -8.84 13.15 -13.48
CA LEU A 154 -7.44 12.98 -13.88
C LEU A 154 -7.06 11.52 -14.19
N LEU A 155 -7.66 10.56 -13.50
CA LEU A 155 -7.53 9.13 -13.83
C LEU A 155 -8.19 8.81 -15.17
N ASN A 156 -9.37 9.38 -15.44
CA ASN A 156 -10.09 9.19 -16.70
C ASN A 156 -9.30 9.75 -17.89
N LYS A 157 -8.65 10.91 -17.71
CA LYS A 157 -7.74 11.50 -18.70
C LYS A 157 -6.37 10.79 -18.79
N GLN A 158 -6.15 9.76 -17.98
CA GLN A 158 -4.88 9.03 -17.84
C GLN A 158 -3.66 9.89 -17.44
N ASN A 159 -3.86 11.08 -16.90
CA ASN A 159 -2.79 11.92 -16.37
C ASN A 159 -2.27 11.40 -15.01
N LEU A 160 -3.14 10.76 -14.23
CA LEU A 160 -2.77 10.11 -12.97
C LEU A 160 -2.91 8.60 -13.08
N MET A 161 -2.13 7.89 -12.27
CA MET A 161 -2.20 6.45 -12.09
C MET A 161 -2.37 6.10 -10.61
N MET A 162 -3.11 5.03 -10.36
CA MET A 162 -3.29 4.45 -9.03
C MET A 162 -2.15 3.49 -8.72
N ALA A 163 -1.66 3.52 -7.49
CA ALA A 163 -0.66 2.56 -7.05
C ALA A 163 -1.22 1.13 -6.94
N PHE A 164 -2.46 0.99 -6.44
CA PHE A 164 -3.16 -0.29 -6.37
C PHE A 164 -4.38 -0.27 -7.30
N PRO A 165 -4.21 -0.59 -8.60
CA PRO A 165 -5.32 -0.60 -9.55
C PRO A 165 -6.31 -1.76 -9.28
N GLN A 166 -5.82 -2.87 -8.73
CA GLN A 166 -6.65 -4.05 -8.41
C GLN A 166 -7.59 -3.82 -7.22
N THR A 167 -7.23 -2.88 -6.32
CA THR A 167 -7.98 -2.58 -5.09
C THR A 167 -8.21 -1.06 -4.98
N PRO A 168 -9.17 -0.49 -5.74
CA PRO A 168 -9.35 0.96 -5.81
C PRO A 168 -9.73 1.60 -4.46
N ASN A 169 -10.32 0.84 -3.54
CA ASN A 169 -10.72 1.28 -2.20
C ASN A 169 -9.70 0.89 -1.12
N HIS A 170 -8.47 0.57 -1.50
CA HIS A 170 -7.42 0.26 -0.53
C HIS A 170 -7.12 1.47 0.38
N PRO A 171 -6.95 1.30 1.70
CA PRO A 171 -6.67 2.41 2.61
C PRO A 171 -5.37 3.14 2.26
N ASN A 172 -4.35 2.40 1.81
CA ASN A 172 -3.06 2.98 1.41
C ASN A 172 -3.02 3.42 -0.06
N GLN A 173 -4.17 3.73 -0.68
CA GLN A 173 -4.19 4.10 -2.10
C GLN A 173 -3.39 5.37 -2.35
N GLY A 174 -2.33 5.24 -3.16
CA GLY A 174 -1.49 6.33 -3.62
C GLY A 174 -1.80 6.70 -5.06
N TYR A 175 -1.54 7.96 -5.39
CA TYR A 175 -1.66 8.50 -6.75
C TYR A 175 -0.32 9.06 -7.19
N THR A 176 0.05 8.78 -8.44
CA THR A 176 1.23 9.33 -9.11
C THR A 176 0.81 9.90 -10.45
N VAL A 177 1.58 10.84 -10.99
CA VAL A 177 1.47 11.18 -12.41
C VAL A 177 1.89 9.97 -13.24
N LYS A 178 1.09 9.66 -14.27
CA LYS A 178 1.54 8.77 -15.34
C LYS A 178 2.52 9.59 -16.14
N ASP A 179 3.80 9.51 -15.79
CA ASP A 179 4.85 10.04 -16.63
C ASP A 179 4.78 9.24 -17.92
N VAL A 180 4.16 9.84 -18.93
CA VAL A 180 4.26 9.33 -20.29
C VAL A 180 5.72 9.52 -20.58
N LEU A 181 6.50 8.43 -20.47
CA LEU A 181 7.84 8.33 -21.01
C LEU A 181 7.77 8.85 -22.45
N GLN A 182 8.01 10.16 -22.62
CA GLN A 182 8.36 10.77 -23.88
C GLN A 182 9.75 10.24 -24.18
N LYS A 183 9.75 9.07 -24.79
CA LYS A 183 10.86 8.56 -25.57
C LYS A 183 10.70 9.21 -26.94
N ASP A 184 11.19 10.43 -27.07
CA ASP A 184 11.58 10.97 -28.38
C ASP A 184 12.82 10.20 -28.89
#